data_AF-A0A4Y9ZYK7-F1
#
_entry.id   AF-A0A4Y9ZYK7-F1
#
_cell.length_a   1.000
_cell.length_b   1.000
_cell.length_c   1.000
_cell.angle_alpha   90.00
_cell.angle_beta   90.00
_cell.angle_gamma   90.00
#
_symmetry.space_group_name_H-M   'P 1'
#
loop_
_entity.id
_entity.type
_entity.pdbx_description
1 polymer ?
#
loop_
_entity_poly.entity_id
_entity_poly.type
_entity_poly.pdbx_seq_one_letter_code
_entity_poly.pdbx_strand_id
1 'polypeptide(L)'
;MPHIEAGRRRSILVVSRSPLPVPCELLREIILGYLADSFLELALETDVKRNWDPLSSLLHTSYHVRGTTQDLLDPILGKPDMKCESSRTGIVYLDVLLALRCLKLRLFSPTDRPLRDMVLVPEFSSKTFPTARYDSPFLWHAWSIVANSWIKLAIERLALGDASDVYDLHWADISFLRDQARLSTETESIPRSLKKAIFGPMMAHIHLSYLLFERTATVYLICKISNGLIVHLWHVPNGNTEKQACIDVTVEMVEQRCKSLSPFMDAAAGFVSHQAAIHQAHLDSAEFREAWQHLQGQADLPEDDMVNRLCCCLKERLLAILSLEQRAQLQT
;
A
#
# COMPACT_ATOMS: atom_id res chain seq x y z
N MET A 1 7.74 79.78 26.33
CA MET A 1 8.46 78.48 26.44
C MET A 1 7.76 77.48 25.54
N PRO A 2 8.42 76.97 24.48
CA PRO A 2 7.84 75.93 23.62
C PRO A 2 8.24 74.53 24.11
N HIS A 3 7.26 73.64 24.20
CA HIS A 3 7.47 72.21 24.44
C HIS A 3 8.05 71.56 23.18
N ILE A 4 9.23 70.94 23.32
CA ILE A 4 9.89 70.13 22.30
C ILE A 4 9.29 68.72 22.37
N GLU A 5 8.51 68.33 21.36
CA GLU A 5 8.08 66.95 21.16
C GLU A 5 9.25 66.11 20.61
N ALA A 6 9.74 65.19 21.44
CA ALA A 6 10.76 64.22 21.06
C ALA A 6 10.17 63.17 20.11
N GLY A 7 10.41 63.33 18.81
CA GLY A 7 10.07 62.35 17.78
C GLY A 7 10.81 61.02 18.00
N ARG A 8 10.08 59.96 18.36
CA ARG A 8 10.52 58.57 18.26
C ARG A 8 10.77 58.22 16.80
N ARG A 9 12.03 58.27 16.36
CA ARG A 9 12.47 57.63 15.11
C ARG A 9 12.33 56.12 15.29
N ARG A 10 11.31 55.52 14.66
CA ARG A 10 11.27 54.08 14.42
C ARG A 10 12.41 53.78 13.43
N SER A 11 13.48 53.18 13.94
CA SER A 11 14.52 52.56 13.13
C SER A 11 13.87 51.46 12.29
N ILE A 12 13.65 51.75 11.02
CA ILE A 12 13.29 50.76 10.01
C ILE A 12 14.50 49.85 9.87
N LEU A 13 14.40 48.63 10.39
CA LEU A 13 15.32 47.54 10.07
C LEU A 13 15.23 47.31 8.56
N VAL A 14 16.19 47.87 7.83
CA VAL A 14 16.43 47.52 6.43
C VAL A 14 17.00 46.10 6.47
N VAL A 15 16.11 45.13 6.30
CA VAL A 15 16.49 43.73 6.07
C VAL A 15 17.25 43.70 4.75
N SER A 16 18.57 43.63 4.84
CA SER A 16 19.47 43.37 3.71
C SER A 16 19.01 42.05 3.06
N ARG A 17 18.38 42.15 1.89
CA ARG A 17 18.00 40.98 1.10
C ARG A 17 19.29 40.32 0.61
N SER A 18 19.51 39.07 1.00
CA SER A 18 20.53 38.21 0.40
C SER A 18 20.50 38.36 -1.14
N PRO A 19 21.65 38.62 -1.81
CA PRO A 19 21.69 39.00 -3.23
C PRO A 19 21.61 37.82 -4.21
N LEU A 20 21.44 36.59 -3.73
CA LEU A 20 21.31 35.43 -4.62
C LEU A 20 19.91 34.83 -4.47
N PRO A 21 18.99 35.08 -5.43
CA PRO A 21 17.70 34.42 -5.42
C PRO A 21 17.91 32.91 -5.54
N VAL A 22 17.24 32.14 -4.69
CA VAL A 22 17.22 30.68 -4.80
C VAL A 22 16.75 30.33 -6.21
N PRO A 23 17.46 29.46 -6.95
CA PRO A 23 17.02 29.01 -8.26
C PRO A 23 15.60 28.43 -8.19
N CYS A 24 14.76 28.77 -9.17
CA CYS A 24 13.34 28.36 -9.18
C CYS A 24 13.20 26.83 -9.16
N GLU A 25 14.14 26.10 -9.74
CA GLU A 25 14.20 24.64 -9.77
C GLU A 25 14.42 24.07 -8.36
N LEU A 26 15.41 24.61 -7.63
CA LEU A 26 15.71 24.20 -6.26
C LEU A 26 14.56 24.54 -5.31
N LEU A 27 13.96 25.73 -5.50
CA LEU A 27 12.78 26.13 -4.74
C LEU A 27 11.60 25.17 -4.98
N ARG A 28 11.38 24.75 -6.22
CA ARG A 28 10.36 23.75 -6.57
C ARG A 28 10.62 22.41 -5.88
N GLU A 29 11.86 21.93 -5.87
CA GLU A 29 12.20 20.66 -5.22
C GLU A 29 11.96 20.70 -3.70
N ILE A 30 12.34 21.81 -3.03
CA ILE A 30 12.10 22.00 -1.60
C ILE A 30 10.60 21.97 -1.29
N ILE A 31 9.80 22.71 -2.07
CA ILE A 31 8.34 22.75 -1.90
C ILE A 31 7.73 21.37 -2.16
N LEU A 32 8.18 20.65 -3.18
CA LEU A 32 7.70 19.30 -3.49
C LEU A 32 7.99 18.30 -2.37
N GLY A 33 9.18 18.35 -1.78
CA GLY A 33 9.51 17.52 -0.61
C GLY A 33 8.58 17.82 0.56
N TYR A 34 8.41 19.10 0.90
CA TYR A 34 7.52 19.53 1.97
C TYR A 34 6.06 19.10 1.73
N LEU A 35 5.57 19.27 0.50
CA LEU A 35 4.22 18.85 0.12
C LEU A 35 4.03 17.34 0.21
N ALA A 36 5.05 16.54 -0.14
CA ALA A 36 5.01 15.09 0.01
C ALA A 36 4.91 14.66 1.47
N ASP A 37 5.66 15.33 2.36
CA ASP A 37 5.66 15.04 3.81
C ASP A 37 4.33 15.48 4.46
N SER A 38 3.82 16.64 4.07
CA SER A 38 2.60 17.23 4.62
C SER A 38 1.32 16.67 4.00
N PHE A 39 1.45 15.81 2.98
CA PHE A 39 0.34 15.40 2.14
C PHE A 39 -0.76 14.68 2.91
N LEU A 40 -0.36 13.80 3.82
CA LEU A 40 -1.28 13.04 4.66
C LEU A 40 -2.11 14.00 5.53
N GLU A 41 -1.49 15.01 6.14
CA GLU A 41 -2.19 16.00 6.95
C GLU A 41 -3.19 16.80 6.10
N LEU A 42 -2.81 17.17 4.88
CA LEU A 42 -3.69 17.84 3.93
C LEU A 42 -4.87 16.99 3.47
N ALA A 43 -4.64 15.69 3.25
CA ALA A 43 -5.69 14.72 2.94
C ALA A 43 -6.69 14.53 4.09
N LEU A 44 -6.23 14.77 5.32
CA LEU A 44 -6.96 14.52 6.54
C LEU A 44 -7.67 15.75 7.12
N GLU A 45 -7.26 16.96 6.75
CA GLU A 45 -7.87 18.22 7.17
C GLU A 45 -8.69 18.84 6.04
N THR A 46 -9.88 18.28 5.82
CA THR A 46 -10.79 18.73 4.75
C THR A 46 -11.50 20.05 5.05
N ASP A 47 -11.38 20.56 6.28
CA ASP A 47 -11.95 21.85 6.67
C ASP A 47 -10.96 22.96 6.30
N VAL A 48 -10.96 23.29 5.00
CA VAL A 48 -10.16 24.35 4.36
C VAL A 48 -10.24 25.70 5.11
N LYS A 49 -11.28 25.91 5.92
CA LYS A 49 -11.46 27.14 6.69
C LYS A 49 -10.74 27.15 8.04
N ARG A 50 -10.37 25.99 8.59
CA ARG A 50 -9.95 25.89 9.99
C ARG A 50 -8.45 25.71 10.20
N ASN A 51 -7.72 25.03 9.31
CA ASN A 51 -6.27 24.89 9.43
C ASN A 51 -5.65 24.59 8.06
N TRP A 52 -5.08 25.61 7.43
CA TRP A 52 -4.05 25.41 6.39
C TRP A 52 -2.69 25.15 7.04
N ASP A 53 -2.64 24.68 8.29
CA ASP A 53 -1.42 24.71 9.10
C ASP A 53 -0.19 24.07 8.40
N PRO A 54 -0.33 22.96 7.65
CA PRO A 54 0.80 22.42 6.90
C PRO A 54 1.24 23.36 5.77
N LEU A 55 0.31 23.90 4.98
CA LEU A 55 0.64 24.79 3.86
C LEU A 55 0.94 26.23 4.28
N SER A 56 0.59 26.62 5.51
CA SER A 56 0.71 27.97 6.05
C SER A 56 2.16 28.44 5.97
N SER A 57 3.11 27.56 6.36
CA SER A 57 4.54 27.84 6.27
C SER A 57 4.94 28.21 4.84
N LEU A 58 4.50 27.45 3.83
CA LEU A 58 4.81 27.73 2.42
C LEU A 58 4.13 29.00 1.90
N LEU A 59 2.85 29.20 2.24
CA LEU A 59 2.05 30.33 1.76
C LEU A 59 2.45 31.66 2.43
N HIS A 60 3.06 31.63 3.62
CA HIS A 60 3.45 32.83 4.36
C HIS A 60 4.96 33.14 4.34
N THR A 61 5.82 32.25 3.84
CA THR A 61 7.28 32.46 3.80
C THR A 61 7.69 33.64 2.91
N SER A 62 7.29 33.65 1.63
CA SER A 62 7.62 34.75 0.71
C SER A 62 6.70 34.77 -0.51
N TYR A 63 6.71 35.88 -1.25
CA TYR A 63 5.94 36.00 -2.50
C TYR A 63 6.31 34.93 -3.53
N HIS A 64 7.60 34.64 -3.72
CA HIS A 64 8.06 33.64 -4.68
C HIS A 64 7.69 32.21 -4.25
N VAL A 65 7.90 31.87 -2.97
CA VAL A 65 7.52 30.56 -2.42
C VAL A 65 6.02 30.35 -2.57
N ARG A 66 5.20 31.36 -2.24
CA ARG A 66 3.74 31.30 -2.39
C ARG A 66 3.34 31.05 -3.84
N GLY A 67 3.86 31.85 -4.78
CA GLY A 67 3.54 31.71 -6.20
C GLY A 67 3.91 30.31 -6.72
N THR A 68 5.12 29.85 -6.43
CA THR A 68 5.56 28.50 -6.82
C THR A 68 4.74 27.39 -6.15
N THR A 69 4.32 27.58 -4.90
CA THR A 69 3.46 26.61 -4.19
C THR A 69 2.09 26.54 -4.85
N GLN A 70 1.48 27.68 -5.17
CA GLN A 70 0.18 27.73 -5.87
C GLN A 70 0.27 27.07 -7.26
N ASP A 71 1.32 27.36 -8.03
CA ASP A 71 1.57 26.75 -9.34
C ASP A 71 1.70 25.21 -9.26
N LEU A 72 2.19 24.69 -8.14
CA LEU A 72 2.32 23.24 -7.90
C LEU A 72 1.04 22.63 -7.35
N LEU A 73 0.27 23.35 -6.53
CA LEU A 73 -0.97 22.87 -5.93
C LEU A 73 -2.10 22.72 -6.95
N ASP A 74 -2.22 23.64 -7.92
CA ASP A 74 -3.27 23.59 -8.96
C ASP A 74 -3.32 22.22 -9.69
N PRO A 75 -2.21 21.68 -10.22
CA PRO A 75 -2.23 20.35 -10.83
C PRO A 75 -2.36 19.22 -9.81
N ILE A 76 -1.97 19.39 -8.54
CA ILE A 76 -2.08 18.37 -7.48
C ILE A 76 -3.52 18.19 -7.00
N LEU A 77 -4.19 19.30 -6.72
CA LEU A 77 -5.59 19.31 -6.29
C LEU A 77 -6.52 18.93 -7.45
N GLY A 78 -6.06 19.19 -8.68
CA GLY A 78 -6.85 19.00 -9.89
C GLY A 78 -7.87 20.12 -10.05
N LYS A 79 -8.49 20.22 -11.24
CA LYS A 79 -9.65 21.09 -11.40
C LYS A 79 -10.84 20.40 -10.74
N PRO A 80 -11.55 21.03 -9.79
CA PRO A 80 -12.81 20.48 -9.31
C PRO A 80 -13.74 20.41 -10.51
N ASP A 81 -14.06 19.21 -10.97
CA ASP A 81 -14.95 19.03 -12.11
C ASP A 81 -16.40 19.28 -11.65
N MET A 82 -16.75 20.56 -11.51
CA MET A 82 -18.08 21.03 -11.15
C MET A 82 -19.13 20.69 -12.22
N LYS A 83 -18.73 20.12 -13.37
CA LYS A 83 -19.63 19.79 -14.49
C LYS A 83 -20.25 18.40 -14.39
N CYS A 84 -19.97 17.64 -13.34
CA CYS A 84 -20.60 16.34 -13.12
C CYS A 84 -21.97 16.48 -12.46
N GLU A 85 -22.93 17.07 -13.18
CA GLU A 85 -24.34 17.16 -12.76
C GLU A 85 -25.07 15.80 -12.77
N SER A 86 -24.44 14.74 -13.30
CA SER A 86 -24.92 13.35 -13.23
C SER A 86 -24.30 12.57 -12.06
N SER A 87 -24.64 13.00 -10.84
CA SER A 87 -25.00 12.15 -9.69
C SER A 87 -24.12 11.00 -9.15
N ARG A 88 -22.84 10.79 -9.53
CA ARG A 88 -22.02 9.74 -8.85
C ARG A 88 -20.57 10.08 -8.48
N THR A 89 -19.91 11.05 -9.13
CA THR A 89 -18.49 11.36 -8.89
C THR A 89 -18.21 12.26 -7.68
N GLY A 90 -19.16 13.12 -7.28
CA GLY A 90 -19.03 13.92 -6.06
C GLY A 90 -19.16 13.10 -4.77
N ILE A 91 -20.01 12.06 -4.79
CA ILE A 91 -20.19 11.09 -3.69
C ILE A 91 -18.87 10.36 -3.43
N VAL A 92 -18.22 9.98 -4.52
CA VAL A 92 -16.94 9.30 -4.58
C VAL A 92 -15.78 10.09 -3.94
N TYR A 93 -15.75 11.42 -4.06
CA TYR A 93 -14.70 12.26 -3.40
C TYR A 93 -14.90 12.26 -1.88
N LEU A 94 -16.16 12.37 -1.45
CA LEU A 94 -16.55 12.34 -0.05
C LEU A 94 -16.24 10.98 0.58
N ASP A 95 -16.48 9.88 -0.14
CA ASP A 95 -16.20 8.52 0.35
C ASP A 95 -14.71 8.33 0.65
N VAL A 96 -13.80 8.74 -0.24
CA VAL A 96 -12.35 8.62 0.00
C VAL A 96 -11.92 9.43 1.23
N LEU A 97 -12.42 10.65 1.34
CA LEU A 97 -12.13 11.52 2.47
C LEU A 97 -12.74 10.99 3.78
N LEU A 98 -13.91 10.36 3.72
CA LEU A 98 -14.52 9.69 4.87
C LEU A 98 -13.72 8.45 5.26
N ALA A 99 -13.25 7.63 4.32
CA ALA A 99 -12.37 6.49 4.59
C ALA A 99 -11.08 6.94 5.28
N LEU A 100 -10.44 7.98 4.74
CA LEU A 100 -9.26 8.58 5.32
C LEU A 100 -9.51 9.15 6.71
N ARG A 101 -10.62 9.86 6.90
CA ARG A 101 -11.00 10.40 8.21
C ARG A 101 -11.26 9.28 9.21
N CYS A 102 -11.92 8.20 8.81
CA CYS A 102 -12.13 7.01 9.61
C CYS A 102 -10.80 6.33 9.97
N LEU A 103 -9.88 6.20 9.01
CA LEU A 103 -8.53 5.69 9.24
C LEU A 103 -7.76 6.57 10.23
N LYS A 104 -7.77 7.90 10.06
CA LYS A 104 -7.14 8.85 11.00
C LYS A 104 -7.72 8.72 12.40
N LEU A 105 -9.05 8.80 12.53
CA LEU A 105 -9.72 8.74 13.82
C LEU A 105 -9.41 7.45 14.56
N ARG A 106 -9.09 6.35 13.86
CA ARG A 106 -8.77 5.05 14.45
C ARG A 106 -7.27 4.84 14.69
N LEU A 107 -6.41 5.23 13.74
CA LEU A 107 -4.95 5.18 13.87
C LEU A 107 -4.42 6.13 14.96
N PHE A 108 -5.07 7.29 15.11
CA PHE A 108 -4.74 8.30 16.12
C PHE A 108 -5.75 8.34 17.27
N SER A 109 -6.64 7.33 17.36
CA SER A 109 -7.45 7.19 18.57
C SER A 109 -6.52 6.81 19.72
N PRO A 110 -6.60 7.48 20.88
CA PRO A 110 -5.85 7.09 22.09
C PRO A 110 -6.35 5.77 22.69
N THR A 111 -7.39 5.15 22.12
CA THR A 111 -7.79 3.80 22.48
C THR A 111 -6.91 2.79 21.76
N ASP A 112 -6.15 1.99 22.51
CA ASP A 112 -5.31 0.85 22.11
C ASP A 112 -6.04 -0.29 21.36
N ARG A 113 -7.14 -0.01 20.65
CA ARG A 113 -7.84 -1.02 19.90
C ARG A 113 -6.96 -1.46 18.73
N PRO A 114 -6.55 -2.73 18.68
CA PRO A 114 -5.70 -3.24 17.63
C PRO A 114 -6.43 -3.15 16.28
N LEU A 115 -5.67 -2.88 15.21
CA LEU A 115 -6.18 -2.78 13.82
C LEU A 115 -7.14 -3.92 13.44
N ARG A 116 -6.94 -5.12 14.01
CA ARG A 116 -7.79 -6.31 13.84
C ARG A 116 -9.27 -6.13 14.20
N ASP A 117 -9.60 -5.21 15.10
CA ASP A 117 -10.99 -4.92 15.49
C ASP A 117 -11.66 -3.93 14.51
N MET A 118 -10.94 -3.49 13.47
CA MET A 118 -11.54 -2.70 12.39
C MET A 118 -12.47 -3.58 11.56
N VAL A 119 -13.75 -3.57 11.92
CA VAL A 119 -14.80 -3.67 10.91
C VAL A 119 -14.63 -2.45 10.02
N LEU A 120 -13.99 -2.66 8.86
CA LEU A 120 -14.05 -1.71 7.77
C LEU A 120 -15.53 -1.58 7.39
N VAL A 121 -16.00 -0.34 7.31
CA VAL A 121 -17.41 -0.07 7.07
C VAL A 121 -17.83 -0.85 5.80
N PRO A 122 -18.85 -1.72 5.87
CA PRO A 122 -19.29 -2.54 4.73
C PRO A 122 -19.62 -1.72 3.47
N GLU A 123 -19.84 -0.42 3.65
CA GLU A 123 -20.12 0.58 2.62
C GLU A 123 -18.91 0.85 1.70
N PHE A 124 -17.70 0.43 2.06
CA PHE A 124 -16.51 0.42 1.16
C PHE A 124 -16.34 -0.91 0.42
N SER A 125 -17.43 -1.61 0.10
CA SER A 125 -17.37 -2.76 -0.80
C SER A 125 -16.89 -2.35 -2.20
N SER A 126 -16.28 -3.27 -2.96
CA SER A 126 -15.94 -3.18 -4.40
C SER A 126 -16.92 -2.40 -5.30
N LYS A 127 -18.19 -2.26 -4.90
CA LYS A 127 -19.26 -1.54 -5.60
C LYS A 127 -19.28 -0.02 -5.42
N THR A 128 -18.70 0.52 -4.36
CA THR A 128 -18.50 1.97 -4.19
C THR A 128 -17.17 2.42 -4.76
N PHE A 129 -16.37 1.49 -5.31
CA PHE A 129 -15.09 1.83 -5.91
C PHE A 129 -15.31 2.70 -7.15
N PRO A 130 -14.76 3.91 -7.13
CA PRO A 130 -14.93 4.85 -8.21
C PRO A 130 -14.10 4.43 -9.40
N THR A 131 -14.79 3.92 -10.41
CA THR A 131 -14.25 3.69 -11.75
C THR A 131 -13.94 4.99 -12.50
N ALA A 132 -14.35 6.14 -11.95
CA ALA A 132 -14.07 7.44 -12.52
C ALA A 132 -12.57 7.75 -12.42
N ARG A 133 -11.94 8.01 -13.57
CA ARG A 133 -10.58 8.55 -13.65
C ARG A 133 -10.52 9.81 -12.79
N TYR A 134 -9.78 9.74 -11.70
CA TYR A 134 -9.52 10.91 -10.89
C TYR A 134 -8.47 11.76 -11.58
N ASP A 135 -8.83 12.96 -12.01
CA ASP A 135 -7.86 13.93 -12.53
C ASP A 135 -7.07 14.62 -11.39
N SER A 136 -7.27 14.21 -10.14
CA SER A 136 -6.65 14.80 -8.95
C SER A 136 -5.58 13.88 -8.34
N PRO A 137 -4.28 14.18 -8.54
CA PRO A 137 -3.15 13.61 -7.79
C PRO A 137 -3.38 13.39 -6.29
N PHE A 138 -4.12 14.31 -5.67
CA PHE A 138 -4.41 14.24 -4.25
C PHE A 138 -5.33 13.10 -3.85
N LEU A 139 -6.35 12.83 -4.66
CA LEU A 139 -7.21 11.67 -4.42
C LEU A 139 -6.47 10.37 -4.61
N TRP A 140 -5.51 10.31 -5.54
CA TRP A 140 -4.65 9.15 -5.71
C TRP A 140 -3.82 8.87 -4.47
N HIS A 141 -3.23 9.92 -3.89
CA HIS A 141 -2.41 9.79 -2.70
C HIS A 141 -3.26 9.34 -1.50
N ALA A 142 -4.40 10.01 -1.28
CA ALA A 142 -5.40 9.63 -0.32
C ALA A 142 -5.79 8.15 -0.45
N TRP A 143 -6.07 7.71 -1.68
CA TRP A 143 -6.41 6.32 -1.97
C TRP A 143 -5.28 5.35 -1.68
N SER A 144 -4.03 5.70 -1.99
CA SER A 144 -2.90 4.82 -1.72
C SER A 144 -2.75 4.48 -0.23
N ILE A 145 -3.05 5.45 0.64
CA ILE A 145 -3.00 5.27 2.10
C ILE A 145 -4.10 4.32 2.53
N VAL A 146 -5.32 4.51 1.98
CA VAL A 146 -6.44 3.58 2.20
C VAL A 146 -6.04 2.19 1.73
N ALA A 147 -5.64 2.02 0.47
CA ALA A 147 -5.20 0.76 -0.12
C ALA A 147 -4.14 0.04 0.72
N ASN A 148 -3.07 0.75 1.10
CA ASN A 148 -2.01 0.21 1.93
C ASN A 148 -2.52 -0.23 3.32
N SER A 149 -3.41 0.55 3.92
CA SER A 149 -4.04 0.19 5.21
C SER A 149 -4.91 -1.06 5.08
N TRP A 150 -5.64 -1.21 3.97
CA TRP A 150 -6.42 -2.40 3.67
C TRP A 150 -5.55 -3.63 3.47
N ILE A 151 -4.46 -3.49 2.71
CA ILE A 151 -3.49 -4.58 2.51
C ILE A 151 -2.90 -5.03 3.86
N LYS A 152 -2.49 -4.10 4.72
CA LYS A 152 -2.01 -4.41 6.08
C LYS A 152 -3.06 -5.13 6.92
N LEU A 153 -4.30 -4.65 6.90
CA LEU A 153 -5.39 -5.31 7.62
C LEU A 153 -5.67 -6.72 7.07
N ALA A 154 -5.60 -6.91 5.76
CA ALA A 154 -5.78 -8.21 5.13
C ALA A 154 -4.69 -9.19 5.58
N ILE A 155 -3.43 -8.75 5.68
CA ILE A 155 -2.33 -9.53 6.25
C ILE A 155 -2.63 -9.94 7.70
N GLU A 156 -3.07 -9.00 8.54
CA GLU A 156 -3.44 -9.28 9.93
C GLU A 156 -4.60 -10.27 10.04
N ARG A 157 -5.60 -10.17 9.16
CA ARG A 157 -6.74 -11.10 9.14
C ARG A 157 -6.36 -12.50 8.68
N LEU A 158 -5.42 -12.63 7.74
CA LEU A 158 -4.83 -13.93 7.40
C LEU A 158 -4.24 -14.59 8.64
N ALA A 159 -3.52 -13.82 9.46
CA ALA A 159 -2.92 -14.30 10.70
C ALA A 159 -3.92 -14.74 11.78
N LEU A 160 -5.18 -14.32 11.68
CA LEU A 160 -6.26 -14.75 12.58
C LEU A 160 -6.99 -16.01 12.09
N GLY A 161 -6.64 -16.53 10.91
CA GLY A 161 -7.30 -17.71 10.34
C GLY A 161 -8.55 -17.41 9.50
N ASP A 162 -8.91 -16.13 9.30
CA ASP A 162 -10.07 -15.68 8.50
C ASP A 162 -9.80 -15.76 6.98
N ALA A 163 -9.02 -16.73 6.53
CA ALA A 163 -8.47 -16.76 5.18
C ALA A 163 -9.56 -16.79 4.08
N SER A 164 -10.66 -17.52 4.30
CA SER A 164 -11.76 -17.68 3.33
C SER A 164 -12.36 -16.33 2.89
N ASP A 165 -12.71 -15.48 3.85
CA ASP A 165 -13.42 -14.21 3.58
C ASP A 165 -12.46 -13.11 3.11
N VAL A 166 -11.19 -13.20 3.51
CA VAL A 166 -10.13 -12.26 3.10
C VAL A 166 -9.84 -12.39 1.60
N TYR A 167 -9.96 -13.59 1.02
CA TYR A 167 -9.60 -13.82 -0.38
C TYR A 167 -10.60 -13.25 -1.38
N ASP A 168 -11.89 -13.53 -1.24
CA ASP A 168 -12.87 -13.17 -2.28
C ASP A 168 -13.21 -11.68 -2.27
N LEU A 169 -13.30 -11.05 -1.09
CA LEU A 169 -13.64 -9.64 -0.99
C LEU A 169 -12.47 -8.73 -1.38
N HIS A 170 -11.25 -9.05 -0.93
CA HIS A 170 -10.13 -8.12 -1.07
C HIS A 170 -9.36 -8.29 -2.38
N TRP A 171 -9.42 -9.44 -3.06
CA TRP A 171 -8.66 -9.64 -4.29
C TRP A 171 -9.10 -8.71 -5.43
N ALA A 172 -10.40 -8.53 -5.60
CA ALA A 172 -10.96 -7.61 -6.59
C ALA A 172 -10.57 -6.16 -6.29
N ASP A 173 -10.66 -5.76 -5.02
CA ASP A 173 -10.32 -4.42 -4.55
C ASP A 173 -8.83 -4.13 -4.75
N ILE A 174 -7.97 -5.06 -4.38
CA ILE A 174 -6.52 -4.92 -4.49
C ILE A 174 -6.07 -4.95 -5.96
N SER A 175 -6.67 -5.80 -6.80
CA SER A 175 -6.38 -5.82 -8.24
C SER A 175 -6.84 -4.54 -8.94
N PHE A 176 -8.01 -4.01 -8.55
CA PHE A 176 -8.49 -2.71 -9.02
C PHE A 176 -7.54 -1.58 -8.62
N LEU A 177 -7.05 -1.59 -7.38
CA LEU A 177 -6.08 -0.62 -6.88
C LEU A 177 -4.80 -0.60 -7.72
N ARG A 178 -4.27 -1.77 -8.08
CA ARG A 178 -3.13 -1.90 -8.99
C ARG A 178 -3.40 -1.25 -10.35
N ASP A 179 -4.53 -1.59 -10.97
CA ASP A 179 -4.84 -1.14 -12.33
C ASP A 179 -5.04 0.37 -12.38
N GLN A 180 -5.67 0.95 -11.37
CA GLN A 180 -5.83 2.40 -11.24
C GLN A 180 -4.48 3.10 -11.00
N ALA A 181 -3.65 2.53 -10.14
CA ALA A 181 -2.32 3.05 -9.84
C ALA A 181 -1.41 3.04 -11.11
N ARG A 182 -1.54 2.03 -11.98
CA ARG A 182 -0.91 2.01 -13.31
C ARG A 182 -1.45 3.08 -14.26
N LEU A 183 -2.77 3.28 -14.32
CA LEU A 183 -3.38 4.31 -15.17
C LEU A 183 -2.90 5.73 -14.81
N SER A 184 -2.53 5.95 -13.54
CA SER A 184 -2.01 7.24 -13.03
C SER A 184 -0.60 7.59 -13.54
N THR A 185 0.27 6.59 -13.72
CA THR A 185 1.62 6.83 -14.28
C THR A 185 1.54 7.11 -15.77
N GLU A 186 0.52 6.59 -16.43
CA GLU A 186 0.24 6.77 -17.86
C GLU A 186 -0.50 8.09 -18.17
N THR A 187 -1.04 8.81 -17.17
CA THR A 187 -1.82 10.04 -17.42
C THR A 187 -0.91 11.20 -17.85
N GLU A 188 -0.99 11.65 -19.10
CA GLU A 188 -0.10 12.70 -19.64
C GLU A 188 -0.31 14.08 -18.99
N SER A 189 -1.43 14.30 -18.30
CA SER A 189 -1.78 15.58 -17.66
C SER A 189 -0.91 15.95 -16.44
N ILE A 190 -0.21 14.98 -15.83
CA ILE A 190 0.59 15.20 -14.62
C ILE A 190 2.06 15.47 -15.00
N PRO A 191 2.66 16.60 -14.57
CA PRO A 191 4.07 16.89 -14.79
C PRO A 191 5.01 15.77 -14.33
N ARG A 192 6.06 15.48 -15.12
CA ARG A 192 7.03 14.40 -14.83
C ARG A 192 7.73 14.56 -13.47
N SER A 193 7.99 15.80 -13.05
CA SER A 193 8.60 16.10 -11.74
C SER A 193 7.71 15.65 -10.59
N LEU A 194 6.39 15.89 -10.67
CA LEU A 194 5.42 15.42 -9.70
C LEU A 194 5.32 13.90 -9.70
N LYS A 195 5.24 13.27 -10.89
CA LYS A 195 5.27 11.80 -11.04
C LYS A 195 6.46 11.17 -10.34
N LYS A 196 7.65 11.75 -10.51
CA LYS A 196 8.88 11.21 -9.92
C LYS A 196 8.97 11.46 -8.42
N ALA A 197 8.67 12.68 -7.96
CA ALA A 197 8.92 13.08 -6.57
C ALA A 197 7.85 12.56 -5.60
N ILE A 198 6.58 12.57 -6.01
CA ILE A 198 5.46 12.23 -5.13
C ILE A 198 4.96 10.82 -5.47
N PHE A 199 4.59 10.56 -6.72
CA PHE A 199 3.90 9.32 -7.06
C PHE A 199 4.80 8.10 -7.15
N GLY A 200 6.02 8.24 -7.65
CA GLY A 200 6.98 7.14 -7.77
C GLY A 200 7.19 6.40 -6.46
N PRO A 201 7.58 7.08 -5.37
CA PRO A 201 7.72 6.47 -4.05
C PRO A 201 6.44 5.81 -3.53
N MET A 202 5.29 6.40 -3.81
CA MET A 202 4.01 5.85 -3.38
C MET A 202 3.63 4.58 -4.11
N MET A 203 3.77 4.58 -5.44
CA MET A 203 3.57 3.42 -6.28
C MET A 203 4.48 2.28 -5.85
N ALA A 204 5.74 2.60 -5.54
CA ALA A 204 6.69 1.67 -4.97
C ALA A 204 6.17 1.07 -3.66
N HIS A 205 5.67 1.90 -2.75
CA HIS A 205 5.13 1.43 -1.47
C HIS A 205 3.91 0.53 -1.66
N ILE A 206 2.98 0.89 -2.56
CA ILE A 206 1.79 0.06 -2.85
C ILE A 206 2.22 -1.29 -3.42
N HIS A 207 3.13 -1.30 -4.42
CA HIS A 207 3.65 -2.53 -5.00
C HIS A 207 4.37 -3.41 -3.96
N LEU A 208 5.17 -2.80 -3.08
CA LEU A 208 5.86 -3.52 -2.01
C LEU A 208 4.85 -4.12 -1.02
N SER A 209 3.83 -3.37 -0.64
CA SER A 209 2.79 -3.82 0.30
C SER A 209 1.98 -4.97 -0.31
N TYR A 210 1.63 -4.83 -1.59
CA TYR A 210 0.94 -5.88 -2.34
C TYR A 210 1.79 -7.15 -2.47
N LEU A 211 3.06 -7.00 -2.83
CA LEU A 211 4.00 -8.13 -2.87
C LEU A 211 4.09 -8.82 -1.51
N LEU A 212 4.18 -8.06 -0.42
CA LEU A 212 4.20 -8.62 0.93
C LEU A 212 2.90 -9.38 1.25
N PHE A 213 1.75 -8.83 0.90
CA PHE A 213 0.46 -9.52 1.06
C PHE A 213 0.40 -10.80 0.26
N GLU A 214 0.71 -10.77 -1.04
CA GLU A 214 0.66 -11.95 -1.90
C GLU A 214 1.62 -13.06 -1.45
N ARG A 215 2.83 -12.68 -1.03
CA ARG A 215 3.80 -13.61 -0.45
C ARG A 215 3.25 -14.23 0.84
N THR A 216 2.72 -13.41 1.74
CA THR A 216 2.13 -13.88 3.00
C THR A 216 0.96 -14.81 2.72
N ALA A 217 -0.02 -14.38 1.93
CA ALA A 217 -1.17 -15.16 1.52
C ALA A 217 -0.79 -16.51 0.91
N THR A 218 0.22 -16.53 0.03
CA THR A 218 0.68 -17.77 -0.59
C THR A 218 1.36 -18.70 0.42
N VAL A 219 2.13 -18.16 1.38
CA VAL A 219 2.65 -18.95 2.51
C VAL A 219 1.51 -19.57 3.32
N TYR A 220 0.51 -18.79 3.70
CA TYR A 220 -0.66 -19.32 4.42
C TYR A 220 -1.37 -20.43 3.66
N LEU A 221 -1.56 -20.26 2.35
CA LEU A 221 -2.17 -21.27 1.51
C LEU A 221 -1.36 -22.57 1.51
N ILE A 222 -0.05 -22.48 1.29
CA ILE A 222 0.84 -23.64 1.28
C ILE A 222 0.83 -24.31 2.65
N CYS A 223 0.94 -23.55 3.74
CA CYS A 223 0.91 -24.11 5.10
C CYS A 223 -0.41 -24.84 5.39
N LYS A 224 -1.56 -24.27 5.00
CA LYS A 224 -2.86 -24.92 5.15
C LYS A 224 -2.98 -26.22 4.34
N ILE A 225 -2.45 -26.24 3.12
CA ILE A 225 -2.38 -27.45 2.29
C ILE A 225 -1.48 -28.50 2.96
N SER A 226 -0.33 -28.09 3.48
CA SER A 226 0.62 -28.99 4.15
C SER A 226 0.08 -29.59 5.44
N ASN A 227 -0.53 -28.79 6.32
CA ASN A 227 -1.04 -29.27 7.60
C ASN A 227 -2.37 -30.00 7.47
N GLY A 228 -3.19 -29.66 6.47
CA GLY A 228 -4.48 -30.30 6.24
C GLY A 228 -4.44 -31.38 5.17
N LEU A 229 -4.32 -30.95 3.91
CA LEU A 229 -4.50 -31.83 2.75
C LEU A 229 -3.46 -32.94 2.69
N ILE A 230 -2.17 -32.63 2.86
CA ILE A 230 -1.10 -33.63 2.74
C ILE A 230 -1.27 -34.74 3.79
N VAL A 231 -1.61 -34.37 5.03
CA VAL A 231 -1.88 -35.33 6.12
C VAL A 231 -3.02 -36.28 5.74
N HIS A 232 -4.09 -35.76 5.12
CA HIS A 232 -5.20 -36.60 4.63
C HIS A 232 -4.82 -37.48 3.45
N LEU A 233 -4.10 -36.93 2.46
CA LEU A 233 -3.73 -37.66 1.23
C LEU A 233 -2.70 -38.76 1.47
N TRP A 234 -1.95 -38.70 2.58
CA TRP A 234 -0.95 -39.71 2.95
C TRP A 234 -1.54 -41.11 3.07
N HIS A 235 -2.78 -41.20 3.56
CA HIS A 235 -3.46 -42.49 3.78
C HIS A 235 -4.26 -42.97 2.55
N VAL A 236 -4.30 -42.17 1.47
CA VAL A 236 -5.04 -42.52 0.26
C VAL A 236 -4.13 -43.27 -0.72
N PRO A 237 -4.53 -44.44 -1.25
CA PRO A 237 -3.73 -45.18 -2.23
C PRO A 237 -3.42 -44.38 -3.51
N ASN A 238 -2.21 -44.54 -4.06
CA ASN A 238 -1.78 -43.83 -5.28
C ASN A 238 -2.59 -44.18 -6.55
N GLY A 239 -3.31 -45.30 -6.55
CA GLY A 239 -4.21 -45.65 -7.66
C GLY A 239 -5.55 -44.91 -7.66
N ASN A 240 -5.82 -44.05 -6.65
CA ASN A 240 -7.07 -43.33 -6.55
C ASN A 240 -7.08 -42.10 -7.49
N THR A 241 -8.01 -42.09 -8.46
CA THR A 241 -8.19 -40.98 -9.41
C THR A 241 -8.62 -39.67 -8.75
N GLU A 242 -9.36 -39.72 -7.64
CA GLU A 242 -9.75 -38.53 -6.87
C GLU A 242 -8.56 -37.90 -6.16
N LYS A 243 -7.61 -38.72 -5.68
CA LYS A 243 -6.33 -38.25 -5.11
C LYS A 243 -5.55 -37.45 -6.16
N GLN A 244 -5.44 -37.98 -7.39
CA GLN A 244 -4.74 -37.33 -8.49
C GLN A 244 -5.41 -36.00 -8.85
N ALA A 245 -6.73 -36.00 -9.07
CA ALA A 245 -7.47 -34.79 -9.38
C ALA A 245 -7.31 -33.71 -8.28
N CYS A 246 -7.35 -34.10 -7.00
CA CYS A 246 -7.17 -33.17 -5.89
C CYS A 246 -5.75 -32.56 -5.86
N ILE A 247 -4.73 -33.38 -6.10
CA ILE A 247 -3.33 -32.93 -6.20
C ILE A 247 -3.16 -31.97 -7.38
N ASP A 248 -3.67 -32.33 -8.56
CA ASP A 248 -3.54 -31.52 -9.76
C ASP A 248 -4.18 -30.14 -9.58
N VAL A 249 -5.40 -30.08 -9.03
CA VAL A 249 -6.08 -28.82 -8.70
C VAL A 249 -5.27 -27.99 -7.69
N THR A 250 -4.67 -28.64 -6.69
CA THR A 250 -3.87 -27.97 -5.66
C THR A 250 -2.59 -27.39 -6.26
N VAL A 251 -1.87 -28.17 -7.08
CA VAL A 251 -0.67 -27.71 -7.77
C VAL A 251 -1.01 -26.56 -8.70
N GLU A 252 -2.06 -26.69 -9.51
CA GLU A 252 -2.49 -25.64 -10.43
C GLU A 252 -2.81 -24.34 -9.68
N MET A 253 -3.58 -24.42 -8.58
CA MET A 253 -3.92 -23.26 -7.75
C MET A 253 -2.66 -22.56 -7.20
N VAL A 254 -1.71 -23.31 -6.65
CA VAL A 254 -0.47 -22.74 -6.10
C VAL A 254 0.39 -22.15 -7.22
N GLU A 255 0.48 -22.82 -8.37
CA GLU A 255 1.21 -22.32 -9.52
C GLU A 255 0.62 -21.04 -10.10
N GLN A 256 -0.70 -20.97 -10.24
CA GLN A 256 -1.38 -19.77 -10.73
C GLN A 256 -1.08 -18.57 -9.83
N ARG A 257 -1.06 -18.76 -8.50
CA ARG A 257 -0.65 -17.70 -7.55
C ARG A 257 0.84 -17.35 -7.64
N CYS A 258 1.72 -18.33 -7.78
CA CYS A 258 3.14 -18.04 -7.96
C CYS A 258 3.41 -17.30 -9.29
N LYS A 259 2.65 -17.62 -10.34
CA LYS A 259 2.70 -16.92 -11.63
C LYS A 259 2.19 -15.48 -11.51
N SER A 260 1.14 -15.22 -10.72
CA SER A 260 0.66 -13.86 -10.49
C SER A 260 1.67 -13.01 -9.71
N LEU A 261 2.52 -13.60 -8.87
CA LEU A 261 3.58 -12.91 -8.13
C LEU A 261 4.74 -12.41 -8.99
N SER A 262 5.10 -13.12 -10.07
CA SER A 262 6.33 -12.86 -10.86
C SER A 262 6.46 -11.40 -11.34
N PRO A 263 5.43 -10.78 -11.97
CA PRO A 263 5.55 -9.41 -12.46
C PRO A 263 5.83 -8.40 -11.33
N PHE A 264 5.39 -8.70 -10.11
CA PHE A 264 5.59 -7.83 -8.96
C PHE A 264 6.97 -8.02 -8.34
N MET A 265 7.50 -9.24 -8.36
CA MET A 265 8.89 -9.47 -7.96
C MET A 265 9.85 -8.72 -8.88
N ASP A 266 9.58 -8.70 -10.19
CA ASP A 266 10.37 -7.96 -11.17
C ASP A 266 10.24 -6.43 -10.98
N ALA A 267 9.02 -5.93 -10.77
CA ALA A 267 8.78 -4.51 -10.49
C ALA A 267 9.37 -4.07 -9.14
N ALA A 268 9.38 -4.97 -8.15
CA ALA A 268 9.94 -4.73 -6.83
C ALA A 268 11.47 -4.88 -6.78
N ALA A 269 12.10 -5.52 -7.77
CA ALA A 269 13.56 -5.69 -7.80
C ALA A 269 14.34 -4.37 -7.85
N GLY A 270 13.70 -3.29 -8.33
CA GLY A 270 14.24 -1.93 -8.27
C GLY A 270 14.09 -1.23 -6.91
N PHE A 271 13.34 -1.83 -5.99
CA PHE A 271 13.10 -1.35 -4.63
C PHE A 271 13.76 -2.30 -3.62
N VAL A 272 14.22 -1.77 -2.48
CA VAL A 272 15.09 -2.48 -1.53
C VAL A 272 14.45 -3.79 -1.06
N SER A 273 14.93 -4.95 -1.55
CA SER A 273 14.26 -6.26 -1.40
C SER A 273 14.15 -6.76 0.04
N HIS A 274 15.00 -6.24 0.94
CA HIS A 274 14.98 -6.54 2.38
C HIS A 274 13.68 -6.07 3.06
N GLN A 275 13.03 -5.02 2.55
CA GLN A 275 11.79 -4.47 3.13
C GLN A 275 10.57 -5.35 2.87
N ALA A 276 10.68 -6.37 2.01
CA ALA A 276 9.57 -7.24 1.66
C ALA A 276 9.54 -8.55 2.47
N ALA A 277 10.38 -8.73 3.50
CA ALA A 277 10.38 -9.95 4.30
C ALA A 277 9.05 -10.12 5.06
N ILE A 278 8.51 -11.35 5.07
CA ILE A 278 7.31 -11.66 5.86
C ILE A 278 7.67 -11.60 7.35
N HIS A 279 6.91 -10.85 8.14
CA HIS A 279 7.17 -10.76 9.57
C HIS A 279 7.05 -12.13 10.24
N GLN A 280 7.97 -12.46 11.16
CA GLN A 280 8.02 -13.79 11.80
C GLN A 280 6.70 -14.16 12.47
N ALA A 281 6.05 -13.20 13.15
CA ALA A 281 4.74 -13.42 13.77
C ALA A 281 3.68 -13.95 12.77
N HIS A 282 3.70 -13.50 11.51
CA HIS A 282 2.78 -14.00 10.48
C HIS A 282 3.17 -15.40 9.99
N LEU A 283 4.45 -15.76 10.00
CA LEU A 283 4.87 -17.14 9.71
C LEU A 283 4.46 -18.08 10.85
N ASP A 284 4.62 -17.64 12.09
CA ASP A 284 4.25 -18.41 13.27
C ASP A 284 2.75 -18.68 13.31
N SER A 285 1.92 -17.67 13.05
CA SER A 285 0.45 -17.85 12.98
C SER A 285 -0.02 -18.63 11.76
N ALA A 286 0.82 -18.80 10.73
CA ALA A 286 0.57 -19.72 9.63
C ALA A 286 0.97 -21.17 9.95
N GLU A 287 1.45 -21.46 11.18
CA GLU A 287 2.02 -22.76 11.56
C GLU A 287 3.16 -23.20 10.62
N PHE A 288 3.93 -22.23 10.14
CA PHE A 288 4.91 -22.42 9.07
C PHE A 288 5.95 -23.50 9.37
N ARG A 289 6.41 -23.60 10.62
CA ARG A 289 7.38 -24.61 11.04
C ARG A 289 6.83 -26.03 10.94
N GLU A 290 5.57 -26.23 11.33
CA GLU A 290 4.91 -27.54 11.24
C GLU A 290 4.69 -27.93 9.78
N ALA A 291 4.19 -27.00 8.96
CA ALA A 291 4.05 -27.20 7.53
C ALA A 291 5.38 -27.57 6.86
N TRP A 292 6.47 -26.89 7.24
CA TRP A 292 7.80 -27.21 6.73
C TRP A 292 8.27 -28.61 7.13
N GLN A 293 7.98 -29.06 8.36
CA GLN A 293 8.29 -30.42 8.80
C GLN A 293 7.50 -31.48 8.03
N HIS A 294 6.20 -31.26 7.77
CA HIS A 294 5.41 -32.14 6.90
C HIS A 294 5.99 -32.21 5.49
N LEU A 295 6.43 -31.07 4.94
CA LEU A 295 7.13 -31.01 3.66
C LEU A 295 8.58 -31.56 3.72
N GLN A 296 9.14 -31.89 4.88
CA GLN A 296 10.45 -32.56 4.97
C GLN A 296 10.31 -34.07 5.17
N GLY A 297 9.24 -34.53 5.84
CA GLY A 297 8.98 -35.93 6.14
C GLY A 297 8.74 -36.85 4.92
N GLN A 298 8.73 -36.28 3.71
CA GLN A 298 8.61 -37.00 2.44
C GLN A 298 9.92 -37.65 1.95
N ALA A 299 11.05 -37.45 2.63
CA ALA A 299 12.35 -38.02 2.23
C ALA A 299 12.34 -39.56 2.09
N ASP A 300 11.43 -40.24 2.77
CA ASP A 300 11.32 -41.70 2.77
C ASP A 300 10.30 -42.24 1.73
N LEU A 301 9.61 -41.35 1.00
CA LEU A 301 8.62 -41.74 -0.01
C LEU A 301 9.30 -42.03 -1.38
N PRO A 302 8.76 -42.99 -2.18
CA PRO A 302 9.23 -43.20 -3.55
C PRO A 302 9.14 -41.93 -4.41
N GLU A 303 10.06 -41.76 -5.37
CA GLU A 303 10.04 -40.59 -6.28
C GLU A 303 8.76 -40.49 -7.11
N ASP A 304 8.17 -41.63 -7.48
CA ASP A 304 6.93 -41.69 -8.27
C ASP A 304 5.67 -41.40 -7.43
N ASP A 305 5.80 -41.34 -6.10
CA ASP A 305 4.69 -41.08 -5.20
C ASP A 305 4.07 -39.70 -5.46
N MET A 306 2.75 -39.66 -5.56
CA MET A 306 2.02 -38.44 -5.91
C MET A 306 2.09 -37.39 -4.79
N VAL A 307 2.12 -37.82 -3.53
CA VAL A 307 2.26 -36.93 -2.36
C VAL A 307 3.68 -36.38 -2.31
N ASN A 308 4.69 -37.19 -2.61
CA ASN A 308 6.08 -36.73 -2.73
C ASN A 308 6.21 -35.64 -3.82
N ARG A 309 5.60 -35.83 -4.99
CA ARG A 309 5.58 -34.80 -6.06
C ARG A 309 4.90 -33.51 -5.63
N LEU A 310 3.72 -33.60 -4.98
CA LEU A 310 3.03 -32.43 -4.44
C LEU A 310 3.91 -31.69 -3.43
N CYS A 311 4.44 -32.41 -2.45
CA CYS A 311 5.21 -31.81 -1.37
C CYS A 311 6.54 -31.22 -1.90
N CYS A 312 7.21 -31.85 -2.87
CA CYS A 312 8.34 -31.26 -3.59
C CYS A 312 7.96 -29.93 -4.27
N CYS A 313 6.86 -29.91 -5.02
CA CYS A 313 6.35 -28.69 -5.66
C CYS A 313 6.09 -27.57 -4.64
N LEU A 314 5.36 -27.86 -3.56
CA LEU A 314 5.05 -26.89 -2.52
C LEU A 314 6.31 -26.36 -1.84
N LYS A 315 7.28 -27.22 -1.56
CA LYS A 315 8.58 -26.85 -0.98
C LYS A 315 9.34 -25.89 -1.89
N GLU A 316 9.44 -26.19 -3.18
CA GLU A 316 10.10 -25.31 -4.16
C GLU A 316 9.43 -23.94 -4.23
N ARG A 317 8.08 -23.90 -4.30
CA ARG A 317 7.32 -22.65 -4.37
C ARG A 317 7.46 -21.84 -3.08
N LEU A 318 7.41 -22.50 -1.92
CA LEU A 318 7.60 -21.85 -0.62
C LEU A 318 8.99 -21.23 -0.53
N LEU A 319 10.05 -21.97 -0.90
CA LEU A 319 11.41 -21.44 -0.94
C LEU A 319 11.52 -20.25 -1.89
N ALA A 320 10.95 -20.33 -3.10
CA ALA A 320 10.97 -19.22 -4.06
C ALA A 320 10.35 -17.93 -3.49
N ILE A 321 9.32 -18.07 -2.65
CA ILE A 321 8.59 -16.95 -2.04
C ILE A 321 9.30 -16.37 -0.83
N LEU A 322 10.10 -17.13 -0.07
CA LEU A 322 10.78 -16.62 1.13
C LEU A 322 11.97 -15.73 0.79
N SER A 323 12.29 -14.78 1.69
CA SER A 323 13.52 -13.98 1.56
C SER A 323 14.76 -14.86 1.77
N LEU A 324 15.93 -14.41 1.30
CA LEU A 324 17.18 -15.16 1.50
C LEU A 324 17.48 -15.41 2.99
N GLU A 325 17.21 -14.43 3.84
CA GLU A 325 17.39 -14.54 5.29
C GLU A 325 16.44 -15.58 5.90
N GLN A 326 15.17 -15.57 5.50
CA GLN A 326 14.17 -16.55 5.95
C GLN A 326 14.53 -17.97 5.47
N ARG A 327 15.08 -18.11 4.26
CA ARG A 327 15.58 -19.41 3.76
C ARG A 327 16.77 -19.90 4.58
N ALA A 328 17.68 -19.02 4.98
CA ALA A 328 18.83 -19.39 5.80
C ALA A 328 18.38 -19.90 7.18
N GLN A 329 17.36 -19.28 7.78
CA GLN A 329 16.78 -19.71 9.06
C GLN A 329 16.10 -21.09 9.00
N LEU A 330 15.69 -21.56 7.82
CA LEU A 330 15.14 -22.92 7.65
C LEU A 330 16.21 -24.01 7.65
N GLN A 331 17.49 -23.65 7.48
CA GLN A 331 18.61 -24.58 7.39
C GLN A 331 19.33 -24.79 8.72
N THR A 332 18.99 -24.00 9.74
CA THR A 332 19.54 -24.04 11.10
C THR A 332 18.63 -24.78 12.06
#